data_AF-A0A918PVA6-F1
#
_entry.id   AF-A0A918PVA6-F1
#
_cell.length_a   1.000
_cell.length_b   1.000
_cell.length_c   1.000
_cell.angle_alpha   90.00
_cell.angle_beta   90.00
_cell.angle_gamma   90.00
#
_symmetry.space_group_name_H-M   'P 1'
#
loop_
_entity.id
_entity.type
_entity.pdbx_description
1 polymer ?
#
loop_
_entity_poly.entity_id
_entity_poly.type
_entity_poly.pdbx_seq_one_letter_code
_entity_poly.pdbx_strand_id
1 'polypeptide(L)' 'MSRPGTRYPVDVVLHPGAVRTDWCPSCKAQTRCTAGLLLLTPDGVTAAGTWTWCEICNDPDSPLPARRIPRVLAPADRAA' A
#
# COMPACT_ATOMS: atom_id res chain seq x y z
N MET A 1 -32.71 10.77 30.05
CA MET A 1 -33.24 11.86 29.21
C MET A 1 -32.30 12.02 28.03
N SER A 2 -32.65 11.45 26.88
CA SER A 2 -31.83 11.54 25.66
C SER A 2 -31.90 12.97 25.12
N ARG A 3 -30.74 13.63 25.00
CA ARG A 3 -30.65 14.89 24.25
C ARG A 3 -30.98 14.61 22.78
N PRO A 4 -31.75 15.47 22.09
CA PRO A 4 -31.90 15.38 20.65
C PRO A 4 -30.53 15.66 20.01
N GLY A 5 -29.84 14.59 19.62
CA GLY A 5 -28.58 14.67 18.91
C GLY A 5 -28.85 15.14 17.50
N THR A 6 -28.47 16.39 17.21
CA THR A 6 -28.28 16.86 15.84
C THR A 6 -27.45 15.82 15.09
N ARG A 7 -28.03 15.20 14.06
CA ARG A 7 -27.30 14.30 13.15
C ARG A 7 -26.40 15.15 12.27
N TYR A 8 -25.23 15.51 12.78
CA TYR A 8 -24.13 15.86 11.89
C TYR A 8 -23.78 14.60 11.09
N PRO A 9 -23.50 14.69 9.77
CA PRO A 9 -22.77 13.61 9.12
C PRO A 9 -21.48 13.48 9.93
N VAL A 10 -21.38 12.39 10.68
CA VAL A 10 -20.18 12.13 11.45
C VAL A 10 -19.11 11.85 10.40
N ASP A 11 -18.20 12.81 10.23
CA ASP A 11 -17.06 12.65 9.32
C ASP A 11 -16.20 11.53 9.90
N VAL A 12 -16.49 10.31 9.44
CA VAL A 12 -15.68 9.14 9.75
C VAL A 12 -14.37 9.31 9.00
N VAL A 13 -13.28 9.48 9.73
CA VAL A 13 -11.95 9.66 9.14
C VAL A 13 -11.17 8.36 9.25
N LEU A 14 -10.63 7.91 8.13
CA LEU A 14 -9.66 6.81 8.11
C LEU A 14 -8.25 7.39 8.23
N HIS A 15 -7.57 7.07 9.33
CA HIS A 15 -6.23 7.55 9.60
C HIS A 15 -5.21 6.40 9.48
N PRO A 16 -4.16 6.54 8.66
CA PRO A 16 -3.03 5.63 8.72
C PRO A 16 -2.27 5.90 10.01
N GLY A 17 -2.24 4.93 10.93
CA GLY A 17 -1.40 5.00 12.13
C GLY A 17 0.10 5.03 11.77
N ALA A 18 0.96 4.67 12.72
CA ALA A 18 2.41 4.67 12.48
C ALA A 18 2.78 3.81 11.25
N VAL A 19 3.29 4.47 10.20
CA VAL A 19 3.75 3.80 8.98
C VAL A 19 5.13 3.21 9.25
N ARG A 20 5.33 1.96 8.86
CA ARG A 20 6.62 1.26 8.92
C ARG A 20 7.02 0.82 7.52
N THR A 21 8.30 0.94 7.22
CA THR A 21 8.88 0.56 5.93
C THR A 21 9.60 -0.77 6.02
N ASP A 22 9.56 -1.53 4.94
CA ASP A 22 10.20 -2.83 4.80
C ASP A 22 10.58 -3.17 3.36
N TRP A 23 11.25 -4.30 3.20
CA TRP A 23 11.78 -4.75 1.91
C TRP A 23 10.66 -5.26 0.98
N CYS A 24 10.58 -4.71 -0.23
CA CYS A 24 9.67 -5.18 -1.26
C CYS A 24 10.27 -6.37 -2.04
N PRO A 25 9.60 -7.53 -2.07
CA PRO A 25 10.13 -8.71 -2.77
C PRO A 25 10.11 -8.56 -4.30
N SER A 26 9.33 -7.61 -4.85
CA SER A 26 9.06 -7.46 -6.28
C SER A 26 10.02 -6.50 -6.99
N CYS A 27 10.27 -5.31 -6.41
CA CYS A 27 11.23 -4.34 -6.94
C CYS A 27 12.61 -4.42 -6.27
N LYS A 28 12.75 -5.24 -5.22
CA LYS A 28 14.02 -5.43 -4.47
C LYS A 28 14.55 -4.10 -3.91
N ALA A 29 13.66 -3.33 -3.27
CA ALA A 29 13.98 -2.07 -2.62
C ALA A 29 13.23 -1.92 -1.29
N GLN A 30 13.73 -1.08 -0.39
CA GLN A 30 13.12 -0.79 0.92
C GLN A 30 12.01 0.27 0.78
N THR A 31 10.97 -0.09 0.04
CA THR A 31 9.86 0.81 -0.36
C THR A 31 8.49 0.19 -0.13
N ARG A 32 8.42 -0.95 0.57
CA ARG A 32 7.15 -1.51 1.04
C ARG A 32 6.78 -0.76 2.32
N CYS A 33 5.55 -0.29 2.40
CA CYS A 33 5.00 0.50 3.49
C CYS A 33 3.82 -0.25 4.08
N THR A 34 3.78 -0.38 5.40
CA THR A 34 2.67 -1.02 6.12
C THR A 34 2.17 -0.09 7.22
N ALA A 35 0.86 0.11 7.28
CA ALA A 35 0.20 0.95 8.27
C ALA A 35 -0.97 0.22 8.92
N GLY A 36 -1.20 0.48 10.21
CA GLY A 36 -2.43 0.07 10.88
C GLY A 36 -3.47 1.14 10.60
N LEU A 37 -4.64 0.77 10.11
CA LEU A 37 -5.72 1.70 9.82
C LEU A 37 -6.54 1.93 11.07
N LEU A 38 -6.74 3.20 11.42
CA LEU A 38 -7.55 3.64 12.55
C LEU A 38 -8.80 4.34 12.02
N LEU A 39 -9.96 3.94 12.51
CA LEU A 39 -11.22 4.61 12.27
C LEU A 39 -11.45 5.61 13.39
N LEU A 40 -11.49 6.89 13.02
CA LEU A 40 -11.78 7.99 13.94
C LEU A 40 -13.26 8.32 13.80
N THR A 41 -14.00 8.12 14.89
CA THR A 41 -15.42 8.43 14.99
C THR A 41 -15.65 9.37 16.17
N PRO A 42 -16.77 10.09 16.25
CA PRO A 42 -17.09 10.89 17.43
C PRO A 42 -17.16 10.07 18.73
N ASP A 43 -17.46 8.78 18.61
CA ASP A 43 -17.54 7.84 19.75
C ASP A 43 -16.14 7.33 20.18
N GLY A 44 -15.10 7.59 19.38
CA GLY A 44 -13.72 7.23 19.69
C GLY A 44 -12.96 6.63 18.52
N VAL A 45 -11.86 5.95 18.86
CA VAL A 45 -10.90 5.35 17.92
C VAL A 45 -11.03 3.84 17.91
N THR A 46 -11.21 3.26 16.72
CA THR A 46 -11.26 1.80 16.53
C THR A 46 -10.21 1.35 15.52
N ALA A 47 -9.56 0.20 15.76
CA ALA A 47 -8.67 -0.40 14.76
C ALA A 47 -9.51 -0.99 13.61
N ALA A 48 -9.30 -0.49 12.38
CA ALA A 48 -10.02 -0.94 11.20
C ALA A 48 -9.30 -2.09 10.47
N GLY A 49 -7.97 -2.15 10.55
CA GLY A 49 -7.19 -3.20 9.90
C GLY A 49 -5.73 -2.82 9.68
N THR A 50 -5.08 -3.51 8.73
CA THR A 50 -3.73 -3.19 8.27
C THR A 50 -3.74 -3.06 6.75
N TRP A 51 -3.02 -2.08 6.25
CA TRP A 51 -2.84 -1.85 4.81
C TRP A 51 -1.35 -1.85 4.48
N THR A 52 -0.99 -2.55 3.40
CA THR A 52 0.37 -2.65 2.90
C THR A 52 0.41 -2.29 1.42
N TRP A 53 1.35 -1.45 1.00
CA TRP A 53 1.57 -1.08 -0.40
C TRP A 53 3.06 -0.89 -0.67
N CYS A 54 3.46 -0.88 -1.94
CA CYS A 54 4.82 -0.51 -2.34
C CYS A 54 4.78 0.75 -3.20
N GLU A 55 5.54 1.77 -2.81
CA GLU A 55 5.52 3.07 -3.49
C GLU A 55 5.93 2.99 -4.97
N ILE A 56 6.78 2.03 -5.33
CA ILE A 56 7.24 1.84 -6.71
C ILE A 56 6.31 0.90 -7.50
N CYS A 57 5.88 -0.21 -6.88
CA CYS A 57 5.10 -1.23 -7.60
C CYS A 57 3.62 -0.85 -7.72
N ASN A 58 3.12 0.01 -6.83
CA ASN A 58 1.74 0.49 -6.78
C ASN A 58 1.64 1.98 -7.11
N ASP A 59 2.64 2.55 -7.78
CA ASP A 59 2.59 3.92 -8.28
C ASP A 59 1.50 4.04 -9.36
N PRO A 60 0.41 4.79 -9.12
CA PRO A 60 -0.66 4.95 -10.10
C PRO A 60 -0.25 5.84 -11.29
N ASP A 61 0.75 6.70 -11.10
CA ASP A 61 1.22 7.66 -12.11
C ASP A 61 2.37 7.10 -12.94
N SER A 62 2.99 6.01 -12.46
CA SER A 62 4.04 5.27 -13.14
C SER A 62 3.60 3.82 -13.40
N PRO A 63 2.73 3.57 -14.40
CA PRO A 63 2.47 2.21 -14.82
C PRO A 63 3.79 1.60 -15.28
N LEU A 64 4.28 0.62 -14.52
CA LEU A 64 5.59 0.00 -14.76
C LEU A 64 5.73 -0.34 -16.26
N PRO A 65 6.81 0.09 -16.94
CA PRO A 65 7.03 -0.35 -18.30
C PRO A 65 7.15 -1.88 -18.32
N ALA A 66 6.61 -2.52 -19.36
CA ALA A 66 6.68 -3.96 -19.55
C ALA A 66 8.12 -4.42 -19.30
N ARG A 67 8.33 -5.25 -18.25
CA ARG A 67 9.66 -5.73 -17.90
C ARG A 67 10.25 -6.43 -19.13
N ARG A 68 11.28 -5.83 -19.76
CA ARG A 68 12.15 -6.59 -20.65
C ARG A 68 12.87 -7.60 -19.78
N ILE A 69 12.37 -8.83 -19.78
CA ILE A 69 13.19 -9.99 -19.44
C ILE A 69 14.33 -9.95 -20.47
N PRO A 70 15.61 -9.76 -20.09
CA PRO A 70 16.68 -10.00 -21.04
C PRO A 70 16.48 -11.44 -21.53
N ARG A 71 16.16 -11.59 -22.81
CA ARG A 71 16.20 -12.89 -23.46
C ARG A 71 17.60 -13.40 -23.17
N VAL A 72 17.70 -14.38 -22.26
CA VAL A 72 18.91 -15.17 -22.09
C VAL A 72 19.29 -15.53 -23.51
N LEU A 73 20.44 -15.03 -23.98
CA LEU A 73 21.00 -15.48 -25.24
C LEU A 73 21.10 -16.99 -25.07
N ALA A 74 20.22 -17.73 -25.75
CA ALA A 74 20.43 -19.15 -25.93
C ALA A 74 21.86 -19.27 -26.50
N PRO A 75 22.71 -20.17 -25.96
CA PRO A 75 24.03 -20.35 -26.53
C PRO A 75 23.85 -20.90 -27.95
N ALA A 76 23.97 -20.00 -28.93
CA ALA A 76 24.21 -20.36 -30.31
C ALA A 76 25.72 -20.44 -30.49
N ASP A 77 26.15 -21.52 -31.15
CA ASP A 77 27.47 -21.74 -31.73
C ASP A 77 28.58 -22.30 -30.82
N ARG A 78 28.41 -23.58 -30.47
CA ARG A 78 29.49 -24.57 -30.63
C ARG A 78 29.11 -25.54 -31.76
N ALA A 79 29.47 -25.19 -32.99
CA ALA A 79 29.74 -26.09 -34.10
C ALA A 79 31.09 -25.62 -34.66
N ALA A 80 32.17 -26.37 -34.39
CA ALA A 80 32.69 -27.45 -35.23
C ALA A 80 33.58 -26.88 -36.34
#